data_AF-A0AAD7IKI6-F1
#
_entry.id   AF-A0AAD7IKI6-F1
#
_cell.length_a   1.000
_cell.length_b   1.000
_cell.length_c   1.000
_cell.angle_alpha   90.00
_cell.angle_beta   90.00
_cell.angle_gamma   90.00
#
_symmetry.space_group_name_H-M   'P 1'
#
loop_
_entity.id
_entity.type
_entity.pdbx_description
1 polymer ?
#
loop_
_entity_poly.entity_id
_entity_poly.type
_entity_poly.pdbx_seq_one_letter_code
_entity_poly.pdbx_strand_id
1 'polypeptide(L)'
;MPNPLRELAGDDDLFVIMLPLWADNVLRSSSLQSKNKSSSLQLFLPRLATHTDPIRYYNAVTLRNCRAIVRVPSLPADNPQQSEEASHMGRNANCGCRCCKAGGIHLRTESDEGYHAMDSLKFLYNETQAGVPRFAAQTKSVLEEAPILKLHTKTGVKDKVAQYWIDILLEKARKIKGDSPERNIESIAEELQVWLDEQPGGKVNPLLDIAGLDPNRDTPVELLHTILLGIVKDAEQNLFVIRLQSTDLDGPEVPPIRAAYMMQYKNNLIGKHFKTLMQTMMFHMHDLVPPEIFALVKAVSALGSVLWVYKIDNITEYTIREQLTVLIGNALDAFGDYDPAKIC
;
A
#
# COMPACT_ATOMS: atom_id res chain seq x y z
N MET A 1 9.24 -25.97 19.00
CA MET A 1 10.06 -24.97 19.72
C MET A 1 9.14 -24.23 20.70
N PRO A 2 9.56 -23.94 21.94
CA PRO A 2 8.77 -23.08 22.82
C PRO A 2 8.57 -21.71 22.15
N ASN A 3 7.40 -21.10 22.35
CA ASN A 3 7.11 -19.76 21.82
C ASN A 3 8.19 -18.78 22.32
N PRO A 4 8.88 -18.02 21.46
CA PRO A 4 9.94 -17.08 21.86
C PRO A 4 9.47 -16.06 22.91
N LEU A 5 8.17 -15.73 22.91
CA LEU A 5 7.58 -14.81 23.88
C LEU A 5 7.47 -15.40 25.30
N ARG A 6 7.67 -16.71 25.46
CA ARG A 6 7.61 -17.38 26.76
C ARG A 6 8.79 -17.00 27.66
N GLU A 7 9.94 -16.71 27.06
CA GLU A 7 11.12 -16.21 27.80
C GLU A 7 10.85 -14.82 28.41
N LEU A 8 10.07 -13.97 27.72
CA LEU A 8 9.67 -12.65 28.23
C LEU A 8 8.69 -12.73 29.40
N ALA A 9 7.96 -13.84 29.53
CA ALA A 9 6.90 -14.02 30.51
C ALA A 9 7.36 -14.76 31.78
N GLY A 10 8.35 -15.65 31.66
CA GLY A 10 8.70 -16.57 32.74
C GLY A 10 7.50 -17.46 33.09
N ASP A 11 7.09 -17.43 34.36
CA ASP A 11 5.91 -18.18 34.86
C ASP A 11 4.60 -17.37 34.77
N ASP A 12 4.65 -16.10 34.36
CA ASP A 12 3.47 -15.24 34.24
C ASP A 12 2.68 -15.55 32.96
N ASP A 13 1.36 -15.33 32.99
CA ASP A 13 0.53 -15.40 31.78
C ASP A 13 0.84 -14.18 30.89
N LEU A 14 1.10 -14.39 29.59
CA LEU A 14 1.40 -13.30 28.64
C LEU A 14 0.23 -12.99 27.71
N PHE A 15 -0.14 -11.71 27.66
CA PHE A 15 -1.20 -11.19 26.81
C PHE A 15 -0.62 -10.27 25.73
N VAL A 16 -1.19 -10.35 24.53
CA VAL A 16 -0.85 -9.45 23.43
C VAL A 16 -2.02 -8.48 23.23
N ILE A 17 -1.79 -7.20 23.52
CA ILE A 17 -2.76 -6.14 23.30
C ILE A 17 -2.53 -5.61 21.88
N MET A 18 -3.46 -5.92 20.98
CA MET A 18 -3.45 -5.39 19.62
C MET A 18 -4.05 -3.98 19.64
N LEU A 19 -3.22 -2.96 19.41
CA LEU A 19 -3.69 -1.59 19.30
C LEU A 19 -3.59 -1.11 17.84
N PRO A 20 -4.72 -0.95 17.13
CA PRO A 20 -4.70 -0.38 15.79
C PRO A 20 -4.22 1.08 15.85
N LEU A 21 -3.18 1.42 15.06
CA LEU A 21 -2.69 2.79 14.93
C LEU A 21 -3.72 3.67 14.22
N TRP A 22 -4.38 3.08 13.23
CA TRP A 22 -5.44 3.68 12.43
C TRP A 22 -6.64 2.75 12.47
N ALA A 23 -7.84 3.32 12.46
CA ALA A 23 -9.06 2.57 12.26
C ALA A 23 -9.84 3.26 11.13
N ASP A 24 -9.74 2.73 9.93
CA ASP A 24 -10.69 3.07 8.87
C ASP A 24 -11.78 1.99 8.84
N ASN A 25 -13.05 2.43 8.86
CA ASN A 25 -14.18 1.52 8.82
C ASN A 25 -14.54 1.24 7.37
N VAL A 26 -13.79 0.34 6.74
CA VAL A 26 -14.00 -0.09 5.34
C VAL A 26 -15.28 -0.91 5.12
N LEU A 27 -16.00 -1.29 6.20
CA LEU A 27 -17.17 -2.17 6.14
C LEU A 27 -18.52 -1.44 6.28
N ARG A 28 -18.55 -0.20 6.77
CA ARG A 28 -19.79 0.58 6.90
C ARG A 28 -19.70 1.90 6.15
N SER A 29 -20.84 2.39 5.68
CA SER A 29 -21.02 3.64 4.93
C SER A 29 -20.70 4.93 5.71
N SER A 30 -20.06 4.83 6.88
CA SER A 30 -19.73 5.95 7.77
C SER A 30 -18.22 6.00 8.01
N SER A 31 -17.56 7.03 7.46
CA SER A 31 -16.14 7.30 7.68
C SER A 31 -15.93 8.04 9.01
N LEU A 32 -15.14 7.46 9.91
CA LEU A 32 -14.56 8.18 11.06
C LEU A 32 -13.11 8.49 10.69
N GLN A 33 -12.90 9.59 9.96
CA GLN A 33 -11.55 10.06 9.66
C GLN A 33 -10.93 10.69 10.92
N SER A 34 -9.93 10.02 11.52
CA SER A 34 -9.09 10.68 12.53
C SER A 34 -8.15 11.67 11.84
N LYS A 35 -8.44 12.97 11.96
CA LYS A 35 -7.76 14.07 11.24
C LYS A 35 -6.36 14.44 11.76
N ASN A 36 -5.84 13.84 12.83
CA ASN A 36 -4.56 14.24 13.43
C ASN A 36 -3.52 13.10 13.38
N LYS A 37 -2.71 13.07 12.32
CA LYS A 37 -1.79 11.96 11.97
C LYS A 37 -0.39 12.06 12.59
N SER A 38 0.09 13.25 12.96
CA SER A 38 1.46 13.45 13.48
C SER A 38 1.57 13.36 15.01
N SER A 39 0.53 13.78 15.74
CA SER A 39 0.50 13.77 17.20
C SER A 39 0.25 12.40 17.81
N SER A 40 -0.32 11.45 17.07
CA SER A 40 -0.60 10.10 17.54
C SER A 40 0.67 9.24 17.63
N LEU A 41 1.56 9.30 16.63
CA LEU A 41 2.78 8.47 16.57
C LEU A 41 3.73 8.68 17.77
N GLN A 42 3.80 9.90 18.31
CA GLN A 42 4.60 10.20 19.51
C GLN A 42 4.08 9.50 20.78
N LEU A 43 2.78 9.15 20.85
CA LEU A 43 2.24 8.32 21.95
C LEU A 43 2.63 6.84 21.86
N PHE A 44 3.15 6.38 20.71
CA PHE A 44 3.39 4.96 20.44
C PHE A 44 4.83 4.51 20.62
N LEU A 45 5.82 5.37 20.34
CA LEU A 45 7.23 5.06 20.56
C LEU A 45 7.53 4.56 21.99
N PRO A 46 6.93 5.11 23.08
CA PRO A 46 7.11 4.59 24.43
C PRO A 46 6.53 3.19 24.67
N ARG A 47 5.62 2.70 23.80
CA ARG A 47 4.90 1.43 23.97
C ARG A 47 5.63 0.24 23.36
N LEU A 48 6.68 0.47 22.56
CA LEU A 48 7.57 -0.57 22.02
C LEU A 48 8.52 -1.14 23.08
N ALA A 49 8.79 -0.39 24.16
CA ALA A 49 9.51 -0.91 25.32
C ALA A 49 8.86 -2.17 25.91
N THR A 50 7.55 -2.34 25.69
CA THR A 50 6.82 -3.52 26.16
C THR A 50 7.27 -4.83 25.51
N HIS A 51 7.95 -4.79 24.35
CA HIS A 51 8.43 -6.01 23.69
C HIS A 51 9.68 -6.60 24.36
N THR A 52 10.42 -5.78 25.11
CA THR A 52 11.59 -6.21 25.89
C THR A 52 11.32 -6.19 27.39
N ASP A 53 10.47 -5.28 27.87
CA ASP A 53 10.00 -5.20 29.26
C ASP A 53 8.46 -5.12 29.31
N PRO A 54 7.77 -6.28 29.30
CA PRO A 54 6.32 -6.33 29.28
C PRO A 54 5.67 -5.63 30.49
N ILE A 55 4.51 -5.01 30.26
CA ILE A 55 3.74 -4.35 31.32
C ILE A 55 3.27 -5.43 32.30
N ARG A 56 3.70 -5.33 33.56
CA ARG A 56 3.30 -6.25 34.62
C ARG A 56 1.97 -5.82 35.22
N TYR A 57 1.06 -6.76 35.39
CA TYR A 57 -0.21 -6.54 36.05
C TYR A 57 -0.70 -7.83 36.71
N TYR A 58 -1.71 -7.70 37.56
CA TYR A 58 -2.32 -8.83 38.25
C TYR A 58 -3.73 -9.05 37.74
N ASN A 59 -4.03 -10.26 37.28
CA ASN A 59 -5.39 -10.63 36.91
C ASN A 59 -6.16 -11.09 38.15
N ALA A 60 -7.02 -10.21 38.67
CA ALA A 60 -7.80 -10.48 39.87
C ALA A 60 -8.80 -11.65 39.72
N VAL A 61 -9.19 -12.01 38.50
CA VAL A 61 -10.12 -13.13 38.25
C VAL A 61 -9.40 -14.47 38.30
N THR A 62 -8.22 -14.56 37.68
CA THR A 62 -7.43 -15.81 37.64
C THR A 62 -6.47 -15.93 38.81
N LEU A 63 -6.30 -14.88 39.61
CA LEU A 63 -5.34 -14.76 40.72
C LEU A 63 -3.90 -15.05 40.29
N ARG A 64 -3.54 -14.59 39.08
CA ARG A 64 -2.22 -14.79 38.49
C ARG A 64 -1.55 -13.48 38.14
N ASN A 65 -0.22 -13.49 38.26
CA ASN A 65 0.61 -12.47 37.66
C ASN A 65 0.55 -12.61 36.14
N CYS A 66 0.44 -11.47 35.48
CA CYS A 66 0.33 -11.40 34.04
C CYS A 66 1.28 -10.33 33.49
N ARG A 67 1.61 -10.50 32.22
CA ARG A 67 2.39 -9.55 31.44
C ARG A 67 1.65 -9.20 30.17
N ALA A 68 1.74 -7.94 29.73
CA ALA A 68 1.17 -7.49 28.48
C ALA A 68 2.25 -6.88 27.59
N ILE A 69 2.24 -7.28 26.32
CA ILE A 69 2.96 -6.58 25.26
C ILE A 69 1.96 -5.88 24.35
N VAL A 70 2.28 -4.67 23.92
CA VAL A 70 1.44 -3.91 22.99
C VAL A 70 1.97 -4.11 21.58
N ARG A 71 1.14 -4.57 20.66
CA ARG A 71 1.50 -4.73 19.26
C ARG A 71 0.58 -3.92 18.37
N VAL A 72 1.11 -3.47 17.25
CA VAL A 72 0.30 -2.92 16.16
C VAL A 72 -0.08 -4.09 15.25
N PRO A 73 -1.36 -4.43 15.11
CA PRO A 73 -1.78 -5.60 14.33
C PRO A 73 -1.64 -5.37 12.82
N SER A 74 -1.91 -4.14 12.37
CA SER A 74 -1.84 -3.73 10.96
C SER A 74 -1.97 -2.21 10.84
N LEU A 75 -1.66 -1.71 9.65
CA LEU A 75 -1.84 -0.33 9.20
C LEU A 75 -2.96 -0.30 8.13
N PRO A 76 -4.25 -0.27 8.53
CA PRO A 76 -5.33 -0.16 7.57
C PRO A 76 -5.30 1.23 6.94
N ALA A 77 -5.13 1.27 5.63
CA ALA A 77 -4.97 2.50 4.85
C ALA A 77 -5.44 2.24 3.41
N ASP A 78 -5.69 3.28 2.63
CA ASP A 78 -5.87 3.16 1.17
C ASP A 78 -4.49 3.01 0.48
N ASN A 79 -4.43 2.53 -0.76
CA ASN A 79 -3.14 2.32 -1.45
C ASN A 79 -2.21 3.57 -1.47
N PRO A 80 -2.74 4.81 -1.64
CA PRO A 80 -1.93 6.02 -1.49
C PRO A 80 -1.31 6.18 -0.08
N GLN A 81 -2.11 6.05 0.98
CA GLN A 81 -1.60 6.14 2.35
C GLN A 81 -0.67 4.97 2.68
N GLN A 82 -0.95 3.75 2.22
CA GLN A 82 -0.04 2.61 2.39
C GLN A 82 1.31 2.86 1.72
N SER A 83 1.32 3.49 0.55
CA SER A 83 2.57 3.87 -0.12
C SER A 83 3.33 4.90 0.71
N GLU A 84 2.65 5.88 1.29
CA GLU A 84 3.27 6.86 2.18
C GLU A 84 3.83 6.22 3.46
N GLU A 85 3.06 5.35 4.11
CA GLU A 85 3.47 4.64 5.32
C GLU A 85 4.68 3.73 5.09
N ALA A 86 4.81 3.18 3.88
CA ALA A 86 5.95 2.37 3.44
C ALA A 86 7.10 3.17 2.82
N SER A 87 7.03 4.51 2.80
CA SER A 87 7.99 5.38 2.11
C SER A 87 8.20 4.97 0.63
N HIS A 88 7.12 4.56 -0.03
CA HIS A 88 7.04 4.13 -1.42
C HIS A 88 6.55 5.26 -2.33
N MET A 89 7.20 5.40 -3.48
CA MET A 89 6.96 6.48 -4.45
C MET A 89 5.66 6.30 -5.26
N GLY A 90 5.13 5.07 -5.35
CA GLY A 90 3.91 4.78 -6.09
C GLY A 90 4.12 4.64 -7.60
N ARG A 91 3.09 4.98 -8.38
CA ARG A 91 2.98 4.70 -9.83
C ARG A 91 4.09 5.30 -10.71
N ASN A 92 4.82 6.31 -10.24
CA ASN A 92 5.91 6.96 -10.99
C ASN A 92 7.27 6.29 -10.77
N ALA A 93 7.31 5.17 -10.04
CA ALA A 93 8.51 4.38 -9.82
C ALA A 93 8.64 3.24 -10.84
N ASN A 94 9.87 2.82 -11.10
CA ASN A 94 10.17 1.57 -11.81
C ASN A 94 9.88 0.33 -10.95
N CYS A 95 9.60 0.50 -9.66
CA CYS A 95 9.13 -0.55 -8.76
C CYS A 95 7.73 -0.17 -8.31
N GLY A 96 6.70 -0.58 -9.05
CA GLY A 96 5.31 -0.10 -8.86
C GLY A 96 4.65 -0.64 -7.59
N CYS A 97 5.16 -1.76 -7.06
CA CYS A 97 4.67 -2.39 -5.85
C CYS A 97 5.70 -2.31 -4.71
N ARG A 98 5.27 -1.79 -3.55
CA ARG A 98 6.08 -1.70 -2.33
C ARG A 98 6.53 -3.06 -1.78
N CYS A 99 5.77 -4.13 -2.05
CA CYS A 99 6.00 -5.46 -1.51
C CYS A 99 6.98 -6.27 -2.37
N CYS A 100 6.66 -6.42 -3.66
CA CYS A 100 7.42 -7.29 -4.57
C CYS A 100 8.48 -6.56 -5.39
N LYS A 101 8.43 -5.22 -5.45
CA LYS A 101 9.31 -4.38 -6.29
C LYS A 101 9.26 -4.73 -7.77
N ALA A 102 8.19 -5.42 -8.19
CA ALA A 102 7.86 -5.68 -9.58
C ALA A 102 7.80 -4.38 -10.37
N GLY A 103 8.16 -4.48 -11.65
CA GLY A 103 8.11 -3.38 -12.59
C GLY A 103 9.43 -3.18 -13.32
N GLY A 104 9.54 -2.01 -13.96
CA GLY A 104 10.71 -1.56 -14.66
C GLY A 104 10.38 -0.28 -15.40
N ILE A 105 11.29 0.13 -16.27
CA ILE A 105 10.93 1.11 -17.31
C ILE A 105 9.87 0.48 -18.22
N HIS A 106 8.96 1.30 -18.75
CA HIS A 106 7.87 0.86 -19.64
C HIS A 106 8.33 -0.08 -20.76
N LEU A 107 9.45 0.27 -21.41
CA LEU A 107 10.06 -0.54 -22.48
C LEU A 107 10.34 -2.00 -22.04
N ARG A 108 10.67 -2.22 -20.77
CA ARG A 108 10.90 -3.55 -20.22
C ARG A 108 9.58 -4.20 -19.84
N THR A 109 8.70 -3.52 -19.11
CA THR A 109 7.44 -4.12 -18.64
C THR A 109 6.47 -4.47 -19.77
N GLU A 110 6.57 -3.78 -20.90
CA GLU A 110 5.78 -4.02 -22.12
C GLU A 110 6.43 -5.02 -23.08
N SER A 111 7.62 -5.56 -22.74
CA SER A 111 8.25 -6.66 -23.51
C SER A 111 7.74 -8.03 -23.04
N ASP A 112 7.77 -9.03 -23.92
CA ASP A 112 7.41 -10.43 -23.58
C ASP A 112 8.20 -10.93 -22.37
N GLU A 113 9.51 -10.67 -22.32
CA GLU A 113 10.34 -11.06 -21.18
C GLU A 113 9.95 -10.36 -19.89
N GLY A 114 9.57 -9.08 -19.96
CA GLY A 114 9.11 -8.34 -18.80
C GLY A 114 7.75 -8.79 -18.31
N TYR A 115 6.82 -9.05 -19.24
CA TYR A 115 5.50 -9.60 -18.95
C TYR A 115 5.61 -10.95 -18.24
N HIS A 116 6.36 -11.89 -18.80
CA HIS A 116 6.59 -13.21 -18.18
C HIS A 116 7.31 -13.11 -16.84
N ALA A 117 8.23 -12.15 -16.68
CA ALA A 117 8.87 -11.89 -15.40
C ALA A 117 7.85 -11.43 -14.35
N MET A 118 6.84 -10.63 -14.71
CA MET A 118 5.80 -10.19 -13.77
C MET A 118 4.86 -11.33 -13.36
N ASP A 119 4.48 -12.21 -14.28
CA ASP A 119 3.64 -13.39 -13.99
C ASP A 119 4.34 -14.42 -13.07
N SER A 120 5.67 -14.50 -13.16
CA SER A 120 6.48 -15.42 -12.37
C SER A 120 6.90 -14.91 -10.98
N LEU A 121 6.50 -13.69 -10.58
CA LEU A 121 6.79 -13.10 -9.27
C LEU A 121 5.94 -13.72 -8.15
N LYS A 122 6.12 -15.02 -7.94
CA LYS A 122 5.55 -15.75 -6.80
C LYS A 122 6.40 -15.42 -5.55
N PHE A 123 5.86 -14.57 -4.68
CA PHE A 123 6.26 -14.44 -3.27
C PHE A 123 7.63 -13.82 -2.93
N LEU A 124 8.16 -12.89 -3.74
CA LEU A 124 9.33 -12.10 -3.33
C LEU A 124 8.90 -10.92 -2.44
N TYR A 125 8.66 -11.17 -1.15
CA TYR A 125 8.65 -10.09 -0.16
C TYR A 125 10.07 -9.63 0.08
N ASN A 126 10.54 -8.67 -0.73
CA ASN A 126 11.83 -8.07 -0.49
C ASN A 126 11.66 -7.04 0.62
N GLU A 127 12.05 -7.41 1.85
CA GLU A 127 12.11 -6.51 2.99
C GLU A 127 12.61 -5.13 2.54
N THR A 128 11.77 -4.11 2.70
CA THR A 128 12.22 -2.72 2.60
C THR A 128 12.80 -2.32 3.96
N GLN A 129 13.60 -3.19 4.59
CA GLN A 129 14.33 -2.95 5.84
C GLN A 129 15.51 -1.96 5.67
N ALA A 130 15.44 -1.02 4.73
CA ALA A 130 16.56 -0.13 4.46
C ALA A 130 16.15 1.34 4.27
N GLY A 131 15.17 1.84 5.03
CA GLY A 131 14.87 3.27 5.06
C GLY A 131 16.06 4.10 5.54
N VAL A 132 16.70 3.67 6.63
CA VAL A 132 17.79 4.43 7.28
C VAL A 132 19.11 4.43 6.50
N PRO A 133 19.62 3.30 5.95
CA PRO A 133 20.86 3.31 5.14
C PRO A 133 20.72 4.08 3.82
N ARG A 134 19.49 4.25 3.30
CA ARG A 134 19.25 4.90 1.99
C ARG A 134 19.19 6.42 2.07
N PHE A 135 18.72 6.98 3.18
CA PHE A 135 18.77 8.42 3.43
C PHE A 135 20.23 8.93 3.51
N ALA A 136 21.11 8.21 4.20
CA ALA A 136 22.54 8.53 4.29
C ALA A 136 23.29 8.44 2.94
N ALA A 137 22.83 7.58 2.02
CA ALA A 137 23.37 7.51 0.67
C ALA A 137 22.88 8.68 -0.21
N GLN A 138 21.64 9.13 0.00
CA GLN A 138 21.06 10.30 -0.67
C GLN A 138 21.73 11.60 -0.21
N THR A 139 22.07 11.73 1.08
CA THR A 139 22.71 12.93 1.63
C THR A 139 24.13 13.20 1.10
N LYS A 140 24.82 12.19 0.56
CA LYS A 140 26.12 12.36 -0.12
C LYS A 140 26.01 12.98 -1.52
N SER A 141 24.81 13.03 -2.11
CA SER A 141 24.56 13.52 -3.48
C SER A 141 23.95 14.93 -3.57
N VAL A 142 23.89 15.65 -2.45
CA VAL A 142 22.97 16.79 -2.20
C VAL A 142 23.34 18.11 -2.86
N LEU A 143 24.20 18.10 -3.88
CA LEU A 143 24.38 19.31 -4.69
C LEU A 143 23.36 19.41 -5.83
N GLU A 144 22.81 18.28 -6.27
CA GLU A 144 21.91 18.24 -7.41
C GLU A 144 20.67 17.41 -7.10
N GLU A 145 19.51 17.91 -7.53
CA GLU A 145 18.22 17.25 -7.33
C GLU A 145 18.05 16.03 -8.27
N ALA A 146 18.61 16.10 -9.48
CA ALA A 146 18.41 15.09 -10.51
C ALA A 146 18.89 13.67 -10.13
N PRO A 147 20.07 13.48 -9.51
CA PRO A 147 20.49 12.16 -9.00
C PRO A 147 19.53 11.57 -7.98
N ILE A 148 18.95 12.40 -7.10
CA ILE A 148 18.01 11.98 -6.06
C ILE A 148 16.70 11.51 -6.71
N LEU A 149 16.16 12.29 -7.66
CA LEU A 149 14.96 11.91 -8.40
C LEU A 149 15.16 10.60 -9.18
N LYS A 150 16.32 10.42 -9.83
CA LYS A 150 16.67 9.16 -10.52
C LYS A 150 16.72 7.98 -9.55
N LEU A 151 17.24 8.18 -8.33
CA LEU A 151 17.29 7.14 -7.32
C LEU A 151 15.89 6.78 -6.79
N HIS A 152 15.03 7.77 -6.54
CA HIS A 152 13.64 7.55 -6.17
C HIS A 152 12.90 6.73 -7.23
N THR A 153 12.97 7.14 -8.50
CA THR A 153 12.33 6.40 -9.60
C THR A 153 12.90 5.00 -9.74
N LYS A 154 14.23 4.83 -9.68
CA LYS A 154 14.89 3.52 -9.83
C LYS A 154 14.53 2.55 -8.71
N THR A 155 14.45 3.03 -7.47
CA THR A 155 14.27 2.17 -6.28
C THR A 155 12.81 2.06 -5.84
N GLY A 156 11.95 2.96 -6.29
CA GLY A 156 10.58 3.13 -5.81
C GLY A 156 10.46 3.62 -4.37
N VAL A 157 11.55 4.04 -3.74
CA VAL A 157 11.56 4.55 -2.37
C VAL A 157 11.60 6.07 -2.38
N LYS A 158 10.62 6.69 -1.76
CA LYS A 158 10.54 8.13 -1.51
C LYS A 158 9.88 8.37 -0.16
N ASP A 159 10.69 8.75 0.80
CA ASP A 159 10.25 9.08 2.15
C ASP A 159 9.95 10.59 2.24
N LYS A 160 8.72 10.95 2.64
CA LYS A 160 8.30 12.37 2.69
C LYS A 160 8.99 13.15 3.83
N VAL A 161 9.30 12.48 4.94
CA VAL A 161 10.03 13.10 6.06
C VAL A 161 11.47 13.37 5.64
N ALA A 162 12.11 12.39 4.99
CA ALA A 162 13.42 12.56 4.40
C ALA A 162 13.44 13.65 3.32
N GLN A 163 12.45 13.68 2.44
CA GLN A 163 12.37 14.65 1.34
C GLN A 163 12.37 16.09 1.88
N TYR A 164 11.65 16.36 2.97
CA TYR A 164 11.66 17.67 3.63
C TYR A 164 13.09 18.12 4.00
N TRP A 165 13.89 17.23 4.58
CA TRP A 165 15.28 17.54 4.92
C TRP A 165 16.16 17.66 3.68
N ILE A 166 15.98 16.78 2.69
CA ILE A 166 16.70 16.83 1.41
C ILE A 166 16.50 18.18 0.72
N ASP A 167 15.28 18.71 0.69
CA ASP A 167 14.97 19.99 0.04
C ASP A 167 15.72 21.16 0.71
N ILE A 168 15.77 21.17 2.05
CA ILE A 168 16.54 22.17 2.82
C ILE A 168 18.03 22.07 2.53
N LEU A 169 18.57 20.84 2.51
CA LEU A 169 19.98 20.62 2.26
C LEU A 169 20.36 21.02 0.83
N LEU A 170 19.51 20.73 -0.17
CA LEU A 170 19.70 21.16 -1.57
C LEU A 170 19.74 22.69 -1.67
N GLU A 171 18.86 23.40 -0.97
CA GLU A 171 18.86 24.86 -0.96
C GLU A 171 20.15 25.43 -0.35
N LYS A 172 20.58 24.89 0.80
CA LYS A 172 21.83 25.30 1.45
C LYS A 172 23.06 24.99 0.59
N ALA A 173 23.10 23.80 -0.01
CA ALA A 173 24.14 23.38 -0.95
C ALA A 173 24.29 24.34 -2.12
N ARG A 174 23.17 24.71 -2.77
CA ARG A 174 23.15 25.69 -3.87
C ARG A 174 23.69 27.05 -3.43
N LYS A 175 23.33 27.50 -2.22
CA LYS A 175 23.83 28.77 -1.67
C LYS A 175 25.34 28.74 -1.44
N ILE A 176 25.85 27.71 -0.75
CA ILE A 176 27.29 27.57 -0.49
C ILE A 176 28.09 27.48 -1.80
N LYS A 177 27.58 26.75 -2.80
CA LYS A 177 28.23 26.62 -4.10
C LYS A 177 28.16 27.92 -4.92
N GLY A 178 27.11 28.71 -4.76
CA GLY A 178 27.01 30.04 -5.36
C GLY A 178 27.97 31.05 -4.74
N ASP A 179 28.12 31.02 -3.41
CA ASP A 179 29.01 31.90 -2.65
C ASP A 179 30.49 31.50 -2.81
N SER A 180 30.78 30.22 -3.04
CA SER A 180 32.14 29.68 -3.22
C SER A 180 32.19 28.55 -4.26
N PRO A 181 32.23 28.89 -5.57
CA PRO A 181 32.16 27.92 -6.66
C PRO A 181 33.29 26.88 -6.64
N GLU A 182 34.47 27.26 -6.14
CA GLU A 182 35.66 26.41 -6.03
C GLU A 182 35.62 25.43 -4.85
N ARG A 183 34.68 25.55 -3.90
CA ARG A 183 34.59 24.62 -2.77
C ARG A 183 34.33 23.19 -3.26
N ASN A 184 35.06 22.27 -2.64
CA ASN A 184 34.89 20.84 -2.86
C ASN A 184 33.50 20.37 -2.43
N ILE A 185 32.87 19.54 -3.26
CA ILE A 185 31.56 18.94 -3.07
C ILE A 185 31.52 18.13 -1.77
N GLU A 186 32.55 17.31 -1.52
CA GLU A 186 32.59 16.47 -0.31
C GLU A 186 32.62 17.33 0.97
N SER A 187 33.37 18.43 0.97
CA SER A 187 33.42 19.35 2.11
C SER A 187 32.07 20.02 2.39
N ILE A 188 31.33 20.39 1.34
CA ILE A 188 29.97 20.95 1.50
C ILE A 188 29.03 19.88 2.06
N ALA A 189 29.11 18.64 1.56
CA ALA A 189 28.27 17.55 2.05
C ALA A 189 28.56 17.22 3.52
N GLU A 190 29.82 17.19 3.95
CA GLU A 190 30.21 16.99 5.35
C GLU A 190 29.68 18.10 6.27
N GLU A 191 29.84 19.37 5.88
CA GLU A 191 29.31 20.52 6.63
C GLU A 191 27.79 20.43 6.78
N LEU A 192 27.08 20.09 5.70
CA LEU A 192 25.63 19.96 5.71
C LEU A 192 25.15 18.75 6.52
N GLN A 193 25.92 17.66 6.55
CA GLN A 193 25.62 16.49 7.37
C GLN A 193 25.74 16.83 8.87
N VAL A 194 26.82 17.51 9.27
CA VAL A 194 26.98 17.99 10.66
C VAL A 194 25.81 18.90 11.04
N TRP A 195 25.47 19.85 10.17
CA TRP A 195 24.31 20.73 10.40
C TRP A 195 23.00 19.95 10.56
N LEU A 196 22.78 18.92 9.73
CA LEU A 196 21.57 18.08 9.77
C LEU A 196 21.46 17.31 11.10
N ASP A 197 22.59 16.77 11.57
CA ASP A 197 22.67 15.99 12.81
C ASP A 197 22.36 16.83 14.05
N GLU A 198 22.66 18.14 14.01
CA GLU A 198 22.31 19.10 15.05
C GLU A 198 20.82 19.49 15.06
N GLN A 199 20.08 19.23 13.97
CA GLN A 199 18.67 19.64 13.89
C GLN A 199 17.77 18.70 14.71
N PRO A 200 16.77 19.24 15.44
CA PRO A 200 15.81 18.42 16.17
C PRO A 200 14.90 17.61 15.21
N GLY A 201 14.30 16.55 15.75
CA GLY A 201 13.30 15.73 15.04
C GLY A 201 13.89 14.63 14.16
N GLY A 202 13.06 13.60 13.90
CA GLY A 202 13.42 12.46 13.07
C GLY A 202 13.67 12.85 11.61
N LYS A 203 14.62 12.18 10.96
CA LYS A 203 15.02 12.45 9.57
C LYS A 203 14.36 11.54 8.54
N VAL A 204 13.69 10.49 9.01
CA VAL A 204 13.01 9.48 8.20
C VAL A 204 11.64 9.18 8.79
N ASN A 205 10.80 8.49 8.03
CA ASN A 205 9.50 8.02 8.45
C ASN A 205 9.63 7.13 9.71
N PRO A 206 9.02 7.54 10.84
CA PRO A 206 9.18 6.84 12.11
C PRO A 206 8.57 5.43 12.10
N LEU A 207 7.65 5.12 11.16
CA LEU A 207 7.07 3.78 11.04
C LEU A 207 8.10 2.72 10.65
N LEU A 208 9.22 3.12 10.04
CA LEU A 208 10.30 2.22 9.64
C LEU A 208 11.17 1.77 10.83
N ASP A 209 11.12 2.51 11.95
CA ASP A 209 11.89 2.23 13.16
C ASP A 209 11.05 1.54 14.26
N ILE A 210 9.77 1.23 13.98
CA ILE A 210 8.89 0.57 14.94
C ILE A 210 9.20 -0.93 14.96
N ALA A 211 9.74 -1.42 16.07
CA ALA A 211 10.02 -2.84 16.26
C ALA A 211 8.75 -3.70 16.08
N GLY A 212 8.85 -4.71 15.21
CA GLY A 212 7.75 -5.63 14.93
C GLY A 212 6.66 -5.08 14.02
N LEU A 213 6.89 -3.93 13.37
CA LEU A 213 6.06 -3.39 12.30
C LEU A 213 6.90 -3.29 11.01
N ASP A 214 6.44 -3.88 9.92
CA ASP A 214 6.94 -3.65 8.58
C ASP A 214 5.80 -3.03 7.74
N PRO A 215 5.82 -1.71 7.48
CA PRO A 215 4.78 -1.05 6.69
C PRO A 215 4.59 -1.62 5.28
N ASN A 216 5.55 -2.37 4.74
CA ASN A 216 5.41 -3.04 3.44
C ASN A 216 4.58 -4.33 3.55
N ARG A 217 4.55 -4.96 4.73
CA ARG A 217 3.88 -6.25 4.97
C ARG A 217 2.60 -6.11 5.79
N ASP A 218 2.58 -5.14 6.69
CA ASP A 218 1.52 -4.95 7.68
C ASP A 218 0.45 -3.94 7.21
N THR A 219 0.50 -3.52 5.95
CA THR A 219 -0.53 -2.75 5.26
C THR A 219 -1.35 -3.69 4.36
N PRO A 220 -2.55 -4.14 4.78
CA PRO A 220 -3.37 -5.03 3.95
C PRO A 220 -3.72 -4.36 2.63
N VAL A 221 -3.55 -5.05 1.49
CA VAL A 221 -3.79 -4.46 0.16
C VAL A 221 -5.26 -4.04 0.01
N GLU A 222 -5.49 -2.83 -0.47
CA GLU A 222 -6.83 -2.29 -0.65
C GLU A 222 -7.37 -2.64 -2.06
N LEU A 223 -8.52 -3.32 -2.11
CA LEU A 223 -9.10 -3.89 -3.34
C LEU A 223 -9.49 -2.83 -4.38
N LEU A 224 -9.98 -1.66 -3.95
CA LEU A 224 -10.45 -0.58 -4.82
C LEU A 224 -9.32 -0.05 -5.70
N HIS A 225 -8.19 0.30 -5.11
CA HIS A 225 -7.09 0.89 -5.86
C HIS A 225 -6.25 -0.14 -6.62
N THR A 226 -6.36 -1.43 -6.29
CA THR A 226 -5.61 -2.51 -6.97
C THR A 226 -6.34 -3.06 -8.19
N ILE A 227 -7.68 -3.18 -8.14
CA ILE A 227 -8.43 -3.89 -9.20
C ILE A 227 -9.47 -2.97 -9.88
N LEU A 228 -10.06 -2.02 -9.15
CA LEU A 228 -11.31 -1.39 -9.58
C LEU A 228 -11.15 -0.11 -10.41
N LEU A 229 -10.05 0.63 -10.28
CA LEU A 229 -9.92 1.97 -10.88
C LEU A 229 -9.67 1.98 -12.40
N GLY A 230 -9.25 0.86 -13.00
CA GLY A 230 -8.74 0.81 -14.37
C GLY A 230 -9.75 0.50 -15.49
N ILE A 231 -10.84 -0.21 -15.19
CA ILE A 231 -11.65 -0.91 -16.22
C ILE A 231 -12.99 -0.21 -16.52
N VAL A 232 -13.50 0.60 -15.60
CA VAL A 232 -14.90 1.04 -15.57
C VAL A 232 -15.17 2.29 -16.43
N LYS A 233 -14.22 2.78 -17.24
CA LYS A 233 -14.29 4.13 -17.82
C LYS A 233 -14.86 4.23 -19.25
N ASP A 234 -14.96 3.12 -19.99
CA ASP A 234 -15.04 3.15 -21.46
C ASP A 234 -16.34 2.57 -22.08
N ALA A 235 -17.48 2.63 -21.39
CA ALA A 235 -18.78 2.19 -21.94
C ALA A 235 -19.58 3.31 -22.63
N GLU A 236 -20.35 2.95 -23.67
CA GLU A 236 -21.38 3.81 -24.28
C GLU A 236 -22.43 4.21 -23.23
N GLN A 237 -22.55 5.52 -22.99
CA GLN A 237 -23.05 6.02 -21.71
C GLN A 237 -24.57 5.85 -21.53
N ASN A 238 -25.36 5.86 -22.59
CA ASN A 238 -26.82 5.90 -22.46
C ASN A 238 -27.42 4.49 -22.29
N LEU A 239 -27.05 3.55 -23.16
CA LEU A 239 -27.59 2.19 -23.08
C LEU A 239 -27.05 1.44 -21.85
N PHE A 240 -25.78 1.67 -21.47
CA PHE A 240 -25.22 1.09 -20.25
C PHE A 240 -25.98 1.54 -18.99
N VAL A 241 -26.32 2.82 -18.88
CA VAL A 241 -27.10 3.34 -17.73
C VAL A 241 -28.45 2.65 -17.62
N ILE A 242 -29.17 2.50 -18.75
CA ILE A 242 -30.49 1.87 -18.78
C ILE A 242 -30.38 0.40 -18.33
N ARG A 243 -29.40 -0.34 -18.87
CA ARG A 243 -29.18 -1.75 -18.54
C ARG A 243 -28.79 -1.92 -17.07
N LEU A 244 -27.85 -1.12 -16.58
CA LEU A 244 -27.38 -1.15 -15.19
C LEU A 244 -28.47 -0.71 -14.20
N GLN A 245 -29.38 0.19 -14.58
CA GLN A 245 -30.52 0.56 -13.74
C GLN A 245 -31.56 -0.56 -13.66
N SER A 246 -31.58 -1.46 -14.65
CA SER A 246 -32.50 -2.59 -14.78
C SER A 246 -31.97 -3.88 -14.17
N THR A 247 -30.82 -3.85 -13.49
CA THR A 247 -30.26 -5.02 -12.80
C THR A 247 -31.25 -5.54 -11.76
N ASP A 248 -31.56 -6.83 -11.84
CA ASP A 248 -32.26 -7.52 -10.75
C ASP A 248 -31.36 -7.58 -9.53
N LEU A 249 -31.87 -7.12 -8.39
CA LEU A 249 -31.13 -7.05 -7.13
C LEU A 249 -31.45 -8.23 -6.21
N ASP A 250 -32.21 -9.22 -6.69
CA ASP A 250 -32.35 -10.48 -5.99
C ASP A 250 -31.02 -11.25 -6.02
N GLY A 251 -30.39 -11.43 -4.85
CA GLY A 251 -29.07 -12.04 -4.69
C GLY A 251 -28.02 -11.11 -4.08
N PRO A 252 -27.59 -10.02 -4.73
CA PRO A 252 -26.53 -9.16 -4.20
C PRO A 252 -27.02 -8.30 -3.02
N GLU A 253 -26.30 -8.32 -1.89
CA GLU A 253 -26.53 -7.42 -0.75
C GLU A 253 -26.03 -5.99 -1.06
N VAL A 254 -26.72 -5.29 -1.97
CA VAL A 254 -26.39 -3.92 -2.39
C VAL A 254 -27.60 -2.99 -2.29
N PRO A 255 -27.40 -1.69 -2.00
CA PRO A 255 -28.50 -0.72 -2.08
C PRO A 255 -28.99 -0.58 -3.54
N PRO A 256 -30.17 0.01 -3.76
CA PRO A 256 -30.67 0.30 -5.10
C PRO A 256 -29.62 1.01 -5.96
N ILE A 257 -29.36 0.45 -7.14
CA ILE A 257 -28.37 0.98 -8.07
C ILE A 257 -28.84 2.34 -8.57
N ARG A 258 -27.98 3.36 -8.47
CA ARG A 258 -28.21 4.70 -9.00
C ARG A 258 -27.36 4.91 -10.24
N ALA A 259 -27.70 4.23 -11.34
CA ALA A 259 -26.85 4.12 -12.52
C ALA A 259 -26.52 5.50 -13.12
N ALA A 260 -27.52 6.39 -13.22
CA ALA A 260 -27.33 7.76 -13.72
C ALA A 260 -26.33 8.56 -12.86
N TYR A 261 -26.44 8.45 -11.52
CA TYR A 261 -25.48 9.09 -10.61
C TYR A 261 -24.09 8.51 -10.77
N MET A 262 -23.96 7.18 -10.83
CA MET A 262 -22.68 6.50 -10.99
C MET A 262 -21.98 6.91 -12.30
N MET A 263 -22.73 7.07 -13.38
CA MET A 263 -22.18 7.54 -14.65
C MET A 263 -21.85 9.04 -14.66
N GLN A 264 -22.71 9.88 -14.07
CA GLN A 264 -22.44 11.31 -13.92
C GLN A 264 -21.16 11.57 -13.12
N TYR A 265 -20.93 10.79 -12.06
CA TYR A 265 -19.79 10.93 -11.16
C TYR A 265 -18.77 9.80 -11.34
N LYS A 266 -18.60 9.26 -12.56
CA LYS A 266 -17.73 8.10 -12.85
C LYS A 266 -16.27 8.25 -12.40
N ASN A 267 -15.79 9.49 -12.26
CA ASN A 267 -14.43 9.80 -11.78
C ASN A 267 -14.33 9.96 -10.25
N ASN A 268 -15.46 9.99 -9.53
CA ASN A 268 -15.55 10.17 -8.08
C ASN A 268 -16.37 9.04 -7.43
N LEU A 269 -16.32 7.85 -8.01
CA LEU A 269 -16.95 6.67 -7.44
C LEU A 269 -16.22 6.27 -6.14
N ILE A 270 -16.96 5.67 -5.22
CA ILE A 270 -16.45 5.17 -3.94
C ILE A 270 -16.55 3.65 -3.91
N GLY A 271 -15.90 3.01 -2.93
CA GLY A 271 -15.79 1.55 -2.84
C GLY A 271 -17.09 0.77 -3.06
N LYS A 272 -18.22 1.23 -2.49
CA LYS A 272 -19.53 0.58 -2.69
C LYS A 272 -20.00 0.59 -4.15
N HIS A 273 -19.76 1.68 -4.88
CA HIS A 273 -20.15 1.79 -6.29
C HIS A 273 -19.31 0.86 -7.16
N PHE A 274 -18.00 0.80 -6.89
CA PHE A 274 -17.09 -0.09 -7.61
C PHE A 274 -17.36 -1.55 -7.32
N LYS A 275 -17.69 -1.92 -6.07
CA LYS A 275 -18.15 -3.28 -5.74
C LYS A 275 -19.37 -3.66 -6.57
N THR A 276 -20.40 -2.82 -6.58
CA THR A 276 -21.60 -3.04 -7.39
C THR A 276 -21.26 -3.18 -8.88
N LEU A 277 -20.47 -2.26 -9.44
CA LEU A 277 -20.08 -2.31 -10.85
C LEU A 277 -19.30 -3.58 -11.17
N MET A 278 -18.31 -3.95 -10.36
CA MET A 278 -17.52 -5.15 -10.61
C MET A 278 -18.38 -6.42 -10.62
N GLN A 279 -19.41 -6.49 -9.77
CA GLN A 279 -20.31 -7.64 -9.69
C GLN A 279 -21.37 -7.67 -10.80
N THR A 280 -21.73 -6.53 -11.40
CA THR A 280 -22.87 -6.46 -12.35
C THR A 280 -22.51 -6.03 -13.76
N MET A 281 -21.39 -5.34 -13.98
CA MET A 281 -21.07 -4.68 -15.26
C MET A 281 -20.97 -5.66 -16.43
N MET A 282 -20.51 -6.90 -16.20
CA MET A 282 -20.40 -7.92 -17.24
C MET A 282 -21.75 -8.25 -17.90
N PHE A 283 -22.86 -8.12 -17.18
CA PHE A 283 -24.20 -8.37 -17.73
C PHE A 283 -24.71 -7.22 -18.60
N HIS A 284 -24.06 -6.05 -18.57
CA HIS A 284 -24.59 -4.83 -19.17
C HIS A 284 -23.71 -4.28 -20.30
N MET A 285 -22.44 -4.69 -20.37
CA MET A 285 -21.45 -4.20 -21.34
C MET A 285 -21.39 -4.99 -22.66
N HIS A 286 -22.13 -6.10 -22.78
CA HIS A 286 -22.21 -6.85 -24.04
C HIS A 286 -22.67 -5.94 -25.19
N ASP A 287 -22.00 -6.03 -26.34
CA ASP A 287 -22.24 -5.20 -27.53
C ASP A 287 -22.00 -3.69 -27.36
N LEU A 288 -21.49 -3.22 -26.20
CA LEU A 288 -21.19 -1.81 -25.94
C LEU A 288 -19.70 -1.48 -25.98
N VAL A 289 -18.84 -2.50 -25.96
CA VAL A 289 -17.39 -2.38 -25.96
C VAL A 289 -16.77 -3.41 -26.90
N PRO A 290 -15.53 -3.19 -27.38
CA PRO A 290 -14.79 -4.18 -28.15
C PRO A 290 -14.69 -5.54 -27.45
N PRO A 291 -14.58 -6.66 -28.19
CA PRO A 291 -14.49 -8.01 -27.63
C PRO A 291 -13.41 -8.18 -26.56
N GLU A 292 -12.26 -7.51 -26.74
CA GLU A 292 -11.10 -7.54 -25.83
C GLU A 292 -11.45 -6.88 -24.49
N ILE A 293 -12.10 -5.71 -24.52
CA ILE A 293 -12.59 -5.04 -23.32
C ILE A 293 -13.65 -5.90 -22.63
N PHE A 294 -14.56 -6.51 -23.39
CA PHE A 294 -15.59 -7.38 -22.82
C PHE A 294 -14.97 -8.64 -22.17
N ALA A 295 -13.92 -9.21 -22.76
CA ALA A 295 -13.18 -10.32 -22.17
C ALA A 295 -12.52 -9.91 -20.83
N LEU A 296 -11.86 -8.76 -20.80
CA LEU A 296 -11.28 -8.19 -19.58
C LEU A 296 -12.34 -7.96 -18.49
N VAL A 297 -13.47 -7.37 -18.85
CA VAL A 297 -14.58 -7.13 -17.93
C VAL A 297 -15.10 -8.44 -17.35
N LYS A 298 -15.30 -9.49 -18.16
CA LYS A 298 -15.72 -10.81 -17.66
C LYS A 298 -14.71 -11.40 -16.69
N ALA A 299 -13.42 -11.37 -17.03
CA ALA A 299 -12.36 -11.93 -16.20
C ALA A 299 -12.27 -11.23 -14.84
N VAL A 300 -12.31 -9.89 -14.85
CA VAL A 300 -12.24 -9.08 -13.63
C VAL A 300 -13.53 -9.16 -12.81
N SER A 301 -14.70 -9.23 -13.43
CA SER A 301 -15.96 -9.47 -12.72
C SER A 301 -15.97 -10.84 -12.03
N ALA A 302 -15.47 -11.89 -12.69
CA ALA A 302 -15.35 -13.22 -12.10
C ALA A 302 -14.36 -13.23 -10.92
N LEU A 303 -13.18 -12.63 -11.09
CA LEU A 303 -12.22 -12.44 -9.99
C LEU A 303 -12.84 -11.63 -8.85
N GLY A 304 -13.51 -10.52 -9.17
CA GLY A 304 -14.18 -9.67 -8.21
C GLY A 304 -15.21 -10.41 -7.36
N SER A 305 -15.98 -11.33 -7.95
CA SER A 305 -17.01 -12.08 -7.21
C SER A 305 -16.45 -12.85 -6.01
N VAL A 306 -15.19 -13.29 -6.07
CA VAL A 306 -14.57 -14.06 -4.98
C VAL A 306 -13.79 -13.18 -3.99
N LEU A 307 -13.51 -11.91 -4.30
CA LEU A 307 -12.63 -11.07 -3.48
C LEU A 307 -13.30 -10.42 -2.27
N TRP A 308 -14.63 -10.26 -2.26
CA TRP A 308 -15.37 -9.71 -1.12
C TRP A 308 -15.92 -10.79 -0.19
N VAL A 309 -15.02 -11.63 0.33
CA VAL A 309 -15.34 -12.68 1.30
C VAL A 309 -14.96 -12.23 2.71
N TYR A 310 -15.88 -12.38 3.68
CA TYR A 310 -15.67 -11.92 5.06
C TYR A 310 -15.00 -12.96 5.96
N LYS A 311 -14.98 -14.23 5.53
CA LYS A 311 -14.37 -15.35 6.26
C LYS A 311 -13.83 -16.37 5.28
N ILE A 312 -12.55 -16.68 5.40
CA ILE A 312 -11.90 -17.76 4.65
C ILE A 312 -11.62 -18.88 5.64
N ASP A 313 -12.33 -20.00 5.50
CA ASP A 313 -12.17 -21.15 6.41
C ASP A 313 -10.86 -21.89 6.15
N ASN A 314 -10.43 -22.00 4.89
CA ASN A 314 -9.18 -22.63 4.49
C ASN A 314 -8.46 -21.80 3.41
N ILE A 315 -7.41 -21.08 3.82
CA ILE A 315 -6.67 -20.19 2.92
C ILE A 315 -5.95 -20.93 1.80
N THR A 316 -5.44 -22.14 2.06
CA THR A 316 -4.72 -22.94 1.07
C THR A 316 -5.66 -23.43 -0.02
N GLU A 317 -6.83 -23.92 0.37
CA GLU A 317 -7.87 -24.34 -0.56
C GLU A 317 -8.40 -23.16 -1.37
N TYR A 318 -8.73 -22.05 -0.71
CA TYR A 318 -9.19 -20.82 -1.35
C TYR A 318 -8.18 -20.26 -2.38
N THR A 319 -6.88 -20.35 -2.09
CA THR A 319 -5.82 -19.78 -2.95
C THR A 319 -5.41 -20.71 -4.10
N ILE A 320 -5.26 -22.02 -3.81
CA ILE A 320 -4.69 -23.00 -4.75
C ILE A 320 -5.77 -23.82 -5.47
N ARG A 321 -6.80 -24.26 -4.75
CA ARG A 321 -7.80 -25.23 -5.25
C ARG A 321 -9.09 -24.56 -5.74
N GLU A 322 -9.49 -23.45 -5.13
CA GLU A 322 -10.77 -22.80 -5.39
C GLU A 322 -10.61 -21.46 -6.10
N GLN A 323 -10.18 -21.52 -7.36
CA GLN A 323 -10.42 -20.47 -8.36
C GLN A 323 -9.49 -19.24 -8.31
N LEU A 324 -8.97 -18.78 -7.16
CA LEU A 324 -8.28 -17.48 -7.13
C LEU A 324 -7.06 -17.39 -8.07
N THR A 325 -6.17 -18.39 -8.07
CA THR A 325 -5.01 -18.41 -9.00
C THR A 325 -5.45 -18.39 -10.47
N VAL A 326 -6.51 -19.14 -10.81
CA VAL A 326 -7.05 -19.21 -12.18
C VAL A 326 -7.72 -17.91 -12.58
N LEU A 327 -8.50 -17.31 -11.68
CA LEU A 327 -9.18 -16.03 -11.91
C LEU A 327 -8.19 -14.87 -12.04
N ILE A 328 -7.11 -14.89 -11.25
CA ILE A 328 -5.99 -13.95 -11.40
C ILE A 328 -5.33 -14.14 -12.76
N GLY A 329 -4.98 -15.38 -13.15
CA GLY A 329 -4.40 -15.68 -14.46
C GLY A 329 -5.28 -15.19 -15.61
N ASN A 330 -6.57 -15.50 -15.60
CA ASN A 330 -7.53 -15.04 -16.60
C ASN A 330 -7.61 -13.51 -16.68
N ALA A 331 -7.55 -12.81 -15.55
CA ALA A 331 -7.56 -11.35 -15.52
C ALA A 331 -6.25 -10.77 -16.07
N LEU A 332 -5.10 -11.35 -15.72
CA LEU A 332 -3.78 -10.95 -16.23
C LEU A 332 -3.68 -11.16 -17.74
N ASP A 333 -4.09 -12.33 -18.25
CA ASP A 333 -4.12 -12.63 -19.68
C ASP A 333 -5.00 -11.63 -20.44
N ALA A 334 -6.21 -11.35 -19.93
CA ALA A 334 -7.11 -10.38 -20.56
C ALA A 334 -6.58 -8.94 -20.48
N PHE A 335 -5.79 -8.59 -19.45
CA PHE A 335 -5.05 -7.33 -19.42
C PHE A 335 -3.90 -7.32 -20.44
N GLY A 336 -3.19 -8.43 -20.61
CA GLY A 336 -2.15 -8.59 -21.62
C GLY A 336 -2.66 -8.35 -23.04
N ASP A 337 -3.86 -8.86 -23.34
CA ASP A 337 -4.51 -8.67 -24.64
C ASP A 337 -5.00 -7.24 -24.89
N TYR A 338 -5.45 -6.54 -23.84
CA TYR A 338 -6.04 -5.20 -23.97
C TYR A 338 -5.04 -4.04 -23.76
N ASP A 339 -4.29 -4.07 -22.65
CA ASP A 339 -3.39 -3.01 -22.22
C ASP A 339 -2.34 -3.56 -21.22
N PRO A 340 -1.26 -4.19 -21.71
CA PRO A 340 -0.26 -4.84 -20.85
C PRO A 340 0.46 -3.86 -19.93
N ALA A 341 0.48 -2.56 -20.26
CA ALA A 341 1.06 -1.51 -19.43
C ALA A 341 0.30 -1.28 -18.11
N LYS A 342 -0.90 -1.86 -17.96
CA LYS A 342 -1.71 -1.80 -16.72
C LYS A 342 -1.41 -2.92 -15.73
N ILE A 343 -0.57 -3.90 -16.07
CA ILE A 343 -0.14 -4.97 -15.16
C ILE A 343 1.05 -4.47 -14.35
N CYS A 344 0.89 -4.30 -13.03
CA CYS A 344 1.95 -3.83 -12.14
C CYS A 344 1.92 -4.40 -10.72
#